data_AF-A0A5C5XM51-F1
#
_entry.id   AF-A0A5C5XM51-F1
#
_cell.length_a   1.000
_cell.length_b   1.000
_cell.length_c   1.000
_cell.angle_alpha   90.00
_cell.angle_beta   90.00
_cell.angle_gamma   90.00
#
_symmetry.space_group_name_H-M   'P 1'
#
loop_
_entity.id
_entity.type
_entity.pdbx_description
1 polymer ?
#
loop_
_entity_poly.entity_id
_entity_poly.type
_entity_poly.pdbx_seq_one_letter_code
_entity_poly.pdbx_strand_id
1 'polypeptide(L)'
;MQVFYDDLKRQWRIQINVGTLKKVRRVFSEDGKPFDLLDPHLPTRLANDPALFVDLLWELVDKTQNPGVTPEQFAEGLGGDGLEAASEAFIEELFDFFPKARRDLNRAIYANVKREQDRIITETIQQINNLPINGEKTSSSDVTSSPESSE
;
A
#
# COMPACT_ATOMS: atom_id res chain seq x y z
N MET A 1 5.18 -4.54 18.25
CA MET A 1 3.73 -4.26 18.25
C MET A 1 3.52 -2.90 17.63
N GLN A 2 3.30 -2.91 16.34
CA GLN A 2 3.03 -1.72 15.55
C GLN A 2 1.57 -1.30 15.66
N VAL A 3 1.34 -0.01 15.41
CA VAL A 3 0.04 0.63 15.56
C VAL A 3 -0.22 1.47 14.32
N PHE A 4 -1.46 1.47 13.84
CA PHE A 4 -1.94 2.38 12.80
C PHE A 4 -3.28 2.98 13.20
N TYR A 5 -3.67 4.03 12.47
CA TYR A 5 -5.00 4.63 12.55
C TYR A 5 -5.71 4.42 11.24
N ASP A 6 -6.98 4.04 11.31
CA ASP A 6 -7.82 3.94 10.11
C ASP A 6 -8.42 5.31 9.74
N ASP A 7 -9.17 5.36 8.63
CA ASP A 7 -9.76 6.61 8.12
C ASP A 7 -10.82 7.18 9.08
N LEU A 8 -11.43 6.31 9.89
CA LEU A 8 -12.37 6.67 10.95
C LEU A 8 -11.68 7.07 12.26
N LYS A 9 -10.35 7.22 12.24
CA LYS A 9 -9.49 7.62 13.37
C LYS A 9 -9.52 6.65 14.54
N ARG A 10 -9.87 5.39 14.31
CA ARG A 10 -9.74 4.31 15.30
C ARG A 10 -8.30 3.81 15.30
N GLN A 11 -7.77 3.55 16.48
CA GLN A 11 -6.42 3.01 16.65
C GLN A 11 -6.45 1.49 16.64
N TRP A 12 -5.58 0.87 15.85
CA TRP A 12 -5.45 -0.58 15.76
C TRP A 12 -4.02 -1.02 16.06
N ARG A 13 -3.87 -2.04 16.90
CA ARG A 13 -2.56 -2.63 17.23
C ARG A 13 -2.44 -3.98 16.54
N ILE A 14 -1.41 -4.14 15.72
CA ILE A 14 -1.11 -5.40 15.04
C ILE A 14 -0.28 -6.29 15.97
N GLN A 15 -0.65 -7.58 16.05
CA GLN A 15 0.06 -8.56 16.87
C GLN A 15 0.47 -9.77 16.04
N ILE A 16 1.77 -9.92 15.76
CA ILE A 16 2.30 -11.13 15.09
C ILE A 16 3.08 -11.96 16.11
N ASN A 17 2.53 -13.13 16.44
CA ASN A 17 3.16 -14.11 17.29
C ASN A 17 2.77 -15.53 16.82
N VAL A 18 3.35 -16.56 17.44
CA VAL A 18 3.08 -17.96 17.04
C VAL A 18 1.58 -18.32 17.17
N GLY A 19 0.86 -17.70 18.10
CA GLY A 19 -0.59 -17.88 18.26
C GLY A 19 -1.39 -17.31 17.09
N THR A 20 -1.12 -16.06 16.71
CA THR A 20 -1.79 -15.42 15.56
C THR A 20 -1.41 -16.09 14.24
N LEU A 21 -0.16 -16.55 14.07
CA LEU A 21 0.25 -17.36 12.91
C LEU A 21 -0.56 -18.66 12.79
N LYS A 22 -0.73 -19.40 13.90
CA LYS A 22 -1.55 -20.62 13.91
C LYS A 22 -3.02 -20.33 13.61
N LYS A 23 -3.54 -19.19 14.06
CA LYS A 23 -4.91 -18.75 13.79
C LYS A 23 -5.09 -18.45 12.30
N VAL A 24 -4.25 -17.58 11.75
CA VAL A 24 -4.27 -17.19 10.33
C VAL A 24 -4.14 -18.42 9.44
N ARG A 25 -3.18 -19.32 9.72
CA ARG A 25 -3.04 -20.57 8.95
C ARG A 25 -4.34 -21.37 8.94
N ARG A 26 -5.09 -21.43 10.04
CA ARG A 26 -6.36 -22.17 10.10
C ARG A 26 -7.48 -21.48 9.33
N VAL A 27 -7.59 -20.16 9.44
CA VAL A 27 -8.68 -19.37 8.84
C VAL A 27 -8.55 -19.29 7.32
N PHE A 28 -7.34 -19.08 6.81
CA PHE A 28 -7.07 -18.83 5.40
C PHE A 28 -6.56 -20.06 4.63
N SER A 29 -6.52 -21.24 5.24
CA SER A 29 -6.18 -22.45 4.48
C SER A 29 -7.34 -22.84 3.57
N GLU A 30 -7.05 -22.98 2.28
CA GLU A 30 -7.99 -23.42 1.25
C GLU A 30 -7.62 -24.85 0.82
N ASP A 31 -8.55 -25.81 0.87
CA ASP A 31 -8.41 -27.18 0.33
C ASP A 31 -7.03 -27.84 0.55
N GLY A 32 -6.52 -27.79 1.78
CA GLY A 32 -5.26 -28.44 2.16
C GLY A 32 -3.99 -27.64 1.82
N LYS A 33 -4.11 -26.43 1.27
CA LYS A 33 -2.98 -25.50 1.09
C LYS A 33 -2.82 -24.61 2.32
N PRO A 34 -1.69 -24.69 3.04
CA PRO A 34 -1.46 -23.85 4.20
C PRO A 34 -1.27 -22.39 3.78
N PHE A 35 -1.95 -21.47 4.46
CA PHE A 35 -1.62 -20.05 4.38
C PHE A 35 -0.40 -19.76 5.27
N ASP A 36 0.65 -19.16 4.70
CA ASP A 36 1.88 -18.84 5.41
C ASP A 36 2.21 -17.35 5.29
N LEU A 37 2.26 -16.65 6.43
CA LEU A 37 2.69 -15.25 6.48
C LEU A 37 4.15 -15.05 6.06
N LEU A 38 4.92 -16.12 6.00
CA LEU A 38 6.32 -16.10 5.61
C LEU A 38 6.55 -16.51 4.14
N ASP A 39 5.47 -16.74 3.38
CA ASP A 39 5.55 -17.00 1.95
C ASP A 39 6.11 -15.76 1.21
N PRO A 40 7.22 -15.88 0.45
CA PRO A 40 7.80 -14.77 -0.30
C PRO A 40 6.87 -14.17 -1.37
N HIS A 41 5.84 -14.89 -1.82
CA HIS A 41 4.84 -14.40 -2.77
C HIS A 41 3.65 -13.70 -2.12
N LEU A 42 3.48 -13.85 -0.80
CA LEU A 42 2.37 -13.25 -0.08
C LEU A 42 2.30 -11.73 -0.24
N PRO A 43 3.40 -10.95 -0.15
CA PRO A 43 3.33 -9.50 -0.35
C PRO A 43 2.69 -9.11 -1.68
N THR A 44 3.05 -9.79 -2.78
CA THR A 44 2.44 -9.55 -4.10
C THR A 44 0.97 -9.94 -4.13
N ARG A 45 0.60 -11.05 -3.47
CA ARG A 45 -0.81 -11.47 -3.38
C ARG A 45 -1.64 -10.42 -2.62
N LEU A 46 -1.16 -9.94 -1.48
CA LEU A 46 -1.83 -8.94 -0.65
C LEU A 46 -1.94 -7.58 -1.36
N ALA A 47 -0.93 -7.19 -2.13
CA ALA A 47 -0.96 -5.95 -2.90
C ALA A 47 -2.01 -5.99 -4.04
N ASN A 48 -2.25 -7.16 -4.64
CA ASN A 48 -3.23 -7.34 -5.72
C ASN A 48 -4.63 -7.65 -5.21
N ASP A 49 -4.78 -8.00 -3.94
CA ASP A 49 -6.06 -8.33 -3.30
C ASP A 49 -6.19 -7.59 -1.95
N PRO A 50 -6.57 -6.31 -1.98
CA PRO A 50 -6.74 -5.51 -0.76
C PRO A 50 -7.82 -6.09 0.18
N ALA A 51 -8.83 -6.77 -0.35
CA ALA A 51 -9.87 -7.40 0.47
C ALA A 51 -9.27 -8.53 1.31
N LEU A 52 -8.48 -9.42 0.70
CA LEU A 52 -7.73 -10.44 1.43
C LEU A 52 -6.79 -9.83 2.48
N PHE A 53 -6.13 -8.70 2.16
CA PHE A 53 -5.27 -8.02 3.12
C PHE A 53 -6.04 -7.49 4.33
N VAL A 54 -7.20 -6.88 4.10
CA VAL A 54 -8.09 -6.40 5.17
C VAL A 54 -8.59 -7.55 6.04
N ASP A 55 -9.02 -8.66 5.43
CA ASP A 55 -9.45 -9.85 6.17
C ASP A 55 -8.30 -10.41 7.03
N LEU A 56 -7.09 -10.47 6.46
CA LEU A 56 -5.91 -10.89 7.21
C LEU A 56 -5.61 -9.95 8.39
N LEU A 57 -5.64 -8.63 8.17
CA LEU A 57 -5.44 -7.63 9.21
C LEU A 57 -6.45 -7.81 10.34
N TRP A 58 -7.72 -8.07 10.03
CA TRP A 58 -8.74 -8.32 11.02
C TRP A 58 -8.34 -9.48 11.96
N GLU A 59 -7.72 -10.53 11.43
CA GLU A 59 -7.24 -11.65 12.24
C GLU A 59 -6.01 -11.32 13.09
N LEU A 60 -5.24 -10.30 12.73
CA LEU A 60 -3.99 -9.88 13.38
C LEU A 60 -4.16 -8.74 14.39
N VAL A 61 -5.20 -7.92 14.26
CA VAL A 61 -5.39 -6.76 15.15
C VAL A 61 -6.00 -7.15 16.50
N ASP A 62 -5.52 -6.44 17.53
CA ASP A 62 -6.13 -6.43 18.86
C ASP A 62 -7.45 -5.66 18.84
N LYS A 63 -8.54 -6.33 19.20
CA LYS A 63 -9.91 -5.80 19.18
C LYS A 63 -10.32 -5.16 20.50
N THR A 64 -9.50 -5.26 21.54
CA THR A 64 -9.85 -4.79 22.90
C THR A 64 -10.05 -3.29 22.98
N GLN A 65 -9.40 -2.51 22.12
CA GLN A 65 -9.50 -1.05 22.08
C GLN A 65 -10.76 -0.55 21.35
N ASN A 66 -11.35 -1.37 20.49
CA ASN A 66 -12.53 -1.03 19.69
C ASN A 66 -13.61 -2.12 19.86
N PRO A 67 -14.13 -2.32 21.07
CA PRO A 67 -15.07 -3.39 21.36
C PRO A 67 -16.36 -3.22 20.55
N GLY A 68 -16.86 -4.31 19.99
CA GLY A 68 -18.11 -4.32 19.22
C GLY A 68 -17.99 -3.93 17.76
N VAL A 69 -16.82 -3.50 17.28
CA VAL A 69 -16.56 -3.32 15.85
C VAL A 69 -16.62 -4.68 15.15
N THR A 70 -17.39 -4.76 14.05
CA THR A 70 -17.47 -5.98 13.22
C THR A 70 -16.36 -6.01 12.16
N PRO A 71 -16.08 -7.16 11.52
CA PRO A 71 -15.14 -7.22 10.40
C PRO A 71 -15.49 -6.25 9.27
N GLU A 72 -16.77 -6.09 8.95
CA GLU A 72 -17.26 -5.19 7.90
C GLU A 72 -17.01 -3.73 8.28
N GLN A 73 -17.32 -3.35 9.52
CA GLN A 73 -17.06 -2.00 10.04
C GLN A 73 -15.56 -1.71 10.16
N PHE A 74 -14.73 -2.74 10.37
CA PHE A 74 -13.27 -2.60 10.31
C PHE A 74 -12.83 -2.28 8.87
N ALA A 75 -13.32 -3.05 7.90
CA ALA A 75 -13.03 -2.85 6.49
C ALA A 75 -13.46 -1.47 5.96
N GLU A 76 -14.62 -0.97 6.40
CA GLU A 76 -15.10 0.39 6.06
C GLU A 76 -14.13 1.51 6.48
N GLY A 77 -13.27 1.26 7.47
CA GLY A 77 -12.25 2.22 7.91
C GLY A 77 -10.95 2.19 7.09
N LEU A 78 -10.77 1.21 6.21
CA LEU A 78 -9.52 0.98 5.49
C LEU A 78 -9.61 1.40 4.02
N GLY A 79 -9.76 2.71 3.80
CA GLY A 79 -9.56 3.36 2.50
C GLY A 79 -8.12 3.81 2.30
N GLY A 80 -7.82 4.48 1.18
CA GLY A 80 -6.47 4.82 0.70
C GLY A 80 -5.41 5.07 1.79
N ASP A 81 -5.61 6.09 2.61
CA ASP A 81 -4.64 6.48 3.65
C ASP A 81 -4.59 5.48 4.81
N GLY A 82 -5.74 5.04 5.33
CA GLY A 82 -5.82 4.05 6.39
C GLY A 82 -5.23 2.68 5.98
N LEU A 83 -5.42 2.30 4.72
CA LEU A 83 -4.88 1.07 4.14
C LEU A 83 -3.36 1.16 3.93
N GLU A 84 -2.85 2.32 3.51
CA GLU A 84 -1.41 2.59 3.46
C GLU A 84 -0.80 2.50 4.85
N ALA A 85 -1.38 3.19 5.84
CA ALA A 85 -0.91 3.15 7.22
C ALA A 85 -0.94 1.72 7.82
N ALA A 86 -1.99 0.95 7.52
CA ALA A 86 -2.09 -0.45 7.93
C ALA A 86 -1.03 -1.33 7.26
N SER A 87 -0.73 -1.08 5.98
CA SER A 87 0.32 -1.79 5.21
C SER A 87 1.70 -1.55 5.83
N GLU A 88 2.03 -0.30 6.15
CA GLU A 88 3.29 0.05 6.80
C GLU A 88 3.43 -0.63 8.17
N ALA A 89 2.40 -0.51 9.02
CA ALA A 89 2.40 -1.13 10.33
C ALA A 89 2.50 -2.66 10.26
N PHE A 90 1.85 -3.29 9.27
CA PHE A 90 1.92 -4.75 9.07
C PHE A 90 3.33 -5.21 8.72
N ILE A 91 3.99 -4.55 7.77
CA ILE A 91 5.37 -4.89 7.35
C ILE A 91 6.34 -4.75 8.53
N GLU A 92 6.21 -3.65 9.26
CA GLU A 92 7.02 -3.37 10.44
C GLU A 92 6.83 -4.42 11.55
N GLU A 93 5.59 -4.84 11.83
CA GLU A 93 5.29 -5.89 12.81
C GLU A 93 5.80 -7.26 12.33
N LEU A 94 5.72 -7.53 11.03
CA LEU A 94 6.22 -8.76 10.42
C LEU A 94 7.74 -8.85 10.58
N PHE A 95 8.47 -7.74 10.44
CA PHE A 95 9.90 -7.70 10.71
C PHE A 95 10.22 -7.90 12.19
N ASP A 96 9.42 -7.30 13.09
CA ASP A 96 9.58 -7.44 14.53
C ASP A 96 9.35 -8.87 15.04
N PHE A 97 8.62 -9.71 14.28
CA PHE A 97 8.47 -11.14 14.58
C PHE A 97 9.78 -11.93 14.41
N PHE A 98 10.68 -11.51 13.50
CA PHE A 98 11.92 -12.23 13.27
C PHE A 98 13.00 -11.96 14.34
N PRO A 99 13.94 -12.91 14.56
CA PRO A 99 15.13 -12.68 15.38
C PRO A 99 15.95 -11.48 14.87
N LYS A 100 16.66 -10.81 15.79
CA LYS A 100 17.33 -9.51 15.55
C LYS A 100 18.12 -9.43 14.23
N ALA A 101 18.98 -10.41 13.94
CA ALA A 101 19.80 -10.36 12.74
C ALA A 101 18.99 -10.34 11.43
N ARG A 102 17.89 -11.12 11.36
CA ARG A 102 17.00 -11.13 10.19
C ARG A 102 16.14 -9.88 10.11
N ARG A 103 15.69 -9.37 11.27
CA ARG A 103 14.93 -8.13 11.37
C ARG A 103 15.73 -6.94 10.83
N ASP A 104 16.97 -6.78 11.28
CA ASP A 104 17.83 -5.66 10.87
C ASP A 104 18.10 -5.70 9.36
N LEU A 105 18.35 -6.90 8.80
CA LEU A 105 18.51 -7.09 7.35
C LEU A 105 17.24 -6.74 6.57
N ASN A 106 16.08 -7.27 6.97
CA ASN A 106 14.81 -7.03 6.28
C ASN A 106 14.43 -5.55 6.28
N ARG A 107 14.65 -4.85 7.40
CA ARG A 107 14.44 -3.40 7.52
C ARG A 107 15.33 -2.62 6.56
N ALA A 108 16.60 -2.98 6.45
CA ALA A 108 17.53 -2.32 5.55
C ALA A 108 17.14 -2.52 4.07
N ILE A 109 16.74 -3.74 3.69
CA ILE A 109 16.26 -4.04 2.34
C ILE A 109 15.00 -3.24 2.04
N TYR A 110 14.01 -3.30 2.94
CA TYR A 110 12.72 -2.62 2.76
C TYR A 110 12.89 -1.10 2.63
N ALA A 111 13.69 -0.48 3.51
CA ALA A 111 13.95 0.95 3.46
C ALA A 111 14.60 1.41 2.14
N ASN A 112 15.48 0.58 1.57
CA ASN A 112 16.10 0.88 0.27
C ASN A 112 15.11 0.74 -0.89
N VAL A 113 14.30 -0.33 -0.90
CA VAL A 113 13.26 -0.54 -1.92
C VAL A 113 12.22 0.58 -1.87
N LYS A 114 11.72 0.93 -0.69
CA LYS A 114 10.73 2.00 -0.51
C LYS A 114 11.26 3.35 -1.00
N ARG A 115 12.49 3.72 -0.62
CA ARG A 115 13.10 4.99 -1.06
C ARG A 115 13.23 5.07 -2.58
N GLU A 116 13.61 3.97 -3.23
CA GLU A 116 13.74 3.94 -4.67
C GLU A 116 12.37 3.98 -5.37
N GLN A 117 11.38 3.29 -4.82
CA GLN A 117 10.00 3.36 -5.29
C GLN A 117 9.44 4.79 -5.19
N ASP A 118 9.61 5.47 -4.06
CA ASP A 118 9.15 6.85 -3.85
C ASP A 118 9.80 7.81 -4.86
N ARG A 119 11.10 7.62 -5.13
CA ARG A 119 11.84 8.40 -6.13
C ARG A 119 11.25 8.20 -7.53
N ILE A 120 11.05 6.94 -7.95
CA ILE A 120 10.49 6.60 -9.27
C ILE A 120 9.08 7.15 -9.42
N ILE A 121 8.22 7.00 -8.41
CA ILE A 121 6.85 7.53 -8.43
C ILE A 121 6.87 9.05 -8.58
N THR A 122 7.68 9.74 -7.79
CA THR A 122 7.80 11.20 -7.85
C THR A 122 8.25 11.67 -9.23
N GLU A 123 9.28 11.05 -9.80
CA GLU A 123 9.77 11.35 -11.16
C GLU A 123 8.71 11.06 -12.22
N THR A 124 8.00 9.94 -12.10
CA THR A 124 6.93 9.57 -13.04
C THR A 124 5.77 10.55 -13.00
N ILE A 125 5.36 11.00 -11.80
CA ILE A 125 4.32 12.03 -11.64
C ILE A 125 4.75 13.35 -12.30
N GLN A 126 6.02 13.76 -12.14
CA GLN A 126 6.54 14.95 -12.82
C GLN A 126 6.52 14.81 -14.33
N GLN A 127 6.90 13.64 -14.86
CA GLN A 127 6.83 13.36 -16.30
C GLN A 127 5.40 13.42 -16.82
N ILE A 128 4.44 12.83 -16.11
CA ILE A 128 3.00 12.87 -16.45
C ILE A 128 2.50 14.31 -16.53
N ASN A 129 2.84 15.14 -15.55
CA ASN A 129 2.42 16.55 -15.50
C ASN A 129 3.02 17.38 -16.66
N ASN A 130 4.13 16.93 -17.24
CA ASN A 130 4.81 17.59 -18.36
C ASN A 130 4.40 17.00 -19.72
N LEU A 131 3.50 16.03 -19.78
CA LEU A 131 3.01 15.49 -21.06
C LEU A 131 2.21 16.57 -21.82
N PRO A 132 2.48 16.79 -23.11
CA PRO A 132 1.70 17.73 -23.90
C PRO A 132 0.26 17.24 -24.01
N ILE A 133 -0.70 18.04 -23.54
CA ILE A 133 -2.12 17.80 -23.78
C ILE A 133 -2.40 18.15 -25.25
N ASN A 134 -2.37 17.15 -26.13
CA ASN A 134 -2.73 17.33 -27.54
C ASN A 134 -4.23 17.65 -27.66
N GLY A 135 -4.55 18.94 -27.58
CA GLY A 135 -5.91 19.48 -27.68
C GLY A 135 -5.96 20.98 -28.00
N GLU A 136 -4.88 21.75 -27.84
CA GLU A 136 -4.81 23.09 -28.40
C GLU A 136 -4.42 23.01 -29.88
N LYS A 137 -5.45 22.94 -30.74
CA LYS A 137 -5.31 23.49 -32.09
C LYS A 137 -4.85 24.94 -31.93
N THR A 138 -3.58 25.18 -32.24
CA THR A 138 -3.09 26.51 -32.59
C THR A 138 -3.82 26.93 -33.87
N SER A 139 -5.03 27.46 -33.71
CA SER A 139 -5.73 28.20 -34.75
C SER A 139 -4.99 29.52 -34.96
N SER A 140 -3.94 29.49 -35.77
CA SER A 140 -3.44 30.67 -36.49
C SER A 140 -2.76 30.18 -37.76
N SER A 141 -3.59 29.71 -38.69
CA SER A 141 -3.27 29.76 -40.11
C SER A 141 -3.70 31.12 -40.65
N ASP A 142 -2.70 31.87 -41.12
CA ASP A 142 -2.71 32.72 -42.30
C ASP A 142 -3.70 33.89 -42.40
N VAL A 143 -3.14 35.10 -42.30
CA VAL A 143 -3.33 36.08 -43.37
C VAL A 143 -1.95 36.53 -43.86
N THR A 144 -1.55 35.91 -44.96
CA THR A 144 -0.57 36.41 -45.90
C THR A 144 -1.08 37.71 -46.53
N SER A 145 -0.28 38.76 -46.48
CA SER A 145 -0.30 39.82 -47.51
C SER A 145 1.00 40.62 -47.48
N SER A 146 2.00 40.14 -48.23
CA SER A 146 2.93 41.03 -48.93
C SER A 146 2.44 41.16 -50.38
N PRO A 147 2.37 42.38 -50.90
CA PRO A 147 3.16 42.73 -52.08
C PRO A 147 3.86 44.09 -51.87
N GLU A 148 5.18 44.20 -52.04
CA GLU A 148 5.88 44.49 -53.30
C GLU A 148 6.09 46.00 -53.56
N SER A 149 7.34 46.43 -53.33
CA SER A 149 8.22 47.31 -54.13
C SER A 149 7.96 48.82 -54.33
N SER A 150 9.09 49.55 -54.30
CA SER A 150 9.40 50.89 -54.88
C SER A 150 8.81 52.09 -54.09
N GLU A 151 9.56 53.09 -53.63
CA GLU A 151 10.63 53.92 -54.22
C GLU A 151 11.63 54.43 -53.17
#